data_AF-Q72C03-F1
#
_entry.id   AF-Q72C03-F1
#
_cell.length_a   1.000
_cell.length_b   1.000
_cell.length_c   1.000
_cell.angle_alpha   90.00
_cell.angle_beta   90.00
_cell.angle_gamma   90.00
#
_symmetry.space_group_name_H-M   'P 1'
#
loop_
_entity.id
_entity.type
_entity.pdbx_description
1 polymer ?
#
loop_
_entity_poly.entity_id
_entity_poly.type
_entity_poly.pdbx_seq_one_letter_code
_entity_poly.pdbx_strand_id
1 'polypeptide(L)'
;MRPPHNPCTRSIDSAKSHSKSTLRFFNNLFLLTVFFLKKIYAHKKMDEKQLIATTRKKHPPVHERFRHLIRSPTAAKHAQPDERLTFAATDMVTPHMLLYRKRMLIRAALLCALLTCPSLVYAWPGVVLRVHDGDTLTVRRTSGDVVKVRLYGVDAPELAQPGGPEARDYLREMLADGGTIDVRTMDTDRYGRVVGRVQHGDVDVNAAMLDAGQAWVYPQYCQAIFPCVEWVVVTIRAALAQRGLWAAGMPQPPWDWRREQRAAHADAE
;
A
#
# COMPACT_ATOMS: atom_id res chain seq x y z
N MET A 1 -24.89 46.05 27.22
CA MET A 1 -24.85 45.79 25.77
C MET A 1 -24.45 44.35 25.55
N ARG A 2 -25.35 43.50 25.04
CA ARG A 2 -25.08 42.09 24.68
C ARG A 2 -24.78 42.03 23.18
N PRO A 3 -23.79 41.24 22.71
CA PRO A 3 -23.59 41.03 21.28
C PRO A 3 -24.68 40.11 20.68
N PRO A 4 -24.98 40.23 19.38
CA PRO A 4 -26.07 39.50 18.73
C PRO A 4 -25.72 38.01 18.49
N HIS A 5 -26.72 37.15 18.67
CA HIS A 5 -26.66 35.72 18.36
C HIS A 5 -26.73 35.48 16.84
N ASN A 6 -25.76 34.75 16.30
CA ASN A 6 -25.74 34.27 14.92
C ASN A 6 -26.45 32.89 14.82
N PRO A 7 -27.48 32.71 13.98
CA PRO A 7 -28.20 31.44 13.84
C PRO A 7 -27.56 30.60 12.73
N CYS A 8 -26.47 29.88 13.01
CA CYS A 8 -25.87 29.01 12.00
C CYS A 8 -25.10 27.81 12.60
N THR A 9 -25.71 27.10 13.56
CA THR A 9 -25.13 25.89 14.16
C THR A 9 -26.09 24.70 14.15
N ARG A 10 -26.78 24.46 13.02
CA ARG A 10 -27.72 23.33 12.90
C ARG A 10 -27.49 22.36 11.73
N SER A 11 -26.38 22.43 10.99
CA SER A 11 -26.12 21.50 9.87
C SER A 11 -24.91 20.57 10.01
N ILE A 12 -24.09 20.67 11.08
CA ILE A 12 -22.84 19.89 11.19
C ILE A 12 -23.05 18.52 11.85
N ASP A 13 -24.13 18.31 12.61
CA ASP A 13 -24.34 17.06 13.35
C ASP A 13 -24.89 15.89 12.49
N SER A 14 -25.40 16.16 11.29
CA SER A 14 -25.93 15.11 10.40
C SER A 14 -24.82 14.33 9.66
N ALA A 15 -23.66 14.95 9.41
CA ALA A 15 -22.57 14.34 8.64
C ALA A 15 -21.68 13.39 9.47
N LYS A 16 -21.59 13.57 10.80
CA LYS A 16 -20.78 12.69 11.68
C LYS A 16 -21.42 11.33 11.97
N SER A 17 -22.73 11.18 11.79
CA SER A 17 -23.44 9.91 12.02
C SER A 17 -23.22 8.90 10.88
N HIS A 18 -23.10 9.36 9.64
CA HIS A 18 -22.99 8.49 8.45
C HIS A 18 -21.60 7.87 8.23
N SER A 19 -20.54 8.44 8.82
CA SER A 19 -19.15 7.93 8.71
C SER A 19 -18.87 6.73 9.62
N LYS A 20 -19.51 6.66 10.79
CA LYS A 20 -19.30 5.55 11.73
C LYS A 20 -20.02 4.26 11.31
N SER A 21 -21.14 4.37 10.58
CA SER A 21 -21.89 3.20 10.07
C SER A 21 -21.18 2.56 8.87
N THR A 22 -20.63 3.36 7.96
CA THR A 22 -19.84 2.89 6.81
C THR A 22 -18.54 2.23 7.26
N LEU A 23 -17.82 2.79 8.23
CA LEU A 23 -16.57 2.20 8.75
C LEU A 23 -16.81 0.84 9.44
N ARG A 24 -17.94 0.66 10.14
CA ARG A 24 -18.33 -0.66 10.71
C ARG A 24 -18.71 -1.68 9.64
N PHE A 25 -19.29 -1.23 8.53
CA PHE A 25 -19.66 -2.10 7.42
C PHE A 25 -18.43 -2.67 6.70
N PHE A 26 -17.41 -1.84 6.44
CA PHE A 26 -16.16 -2.27 5.82
C PHE A 26 -15.35 -3.21 6.73
N ASN A 27 -15.32 -2.95 8.04
CA ASN A 27 -14.58 -3.79 8.98
C ASN A 27 -15.22 -5.20 9.12
N ASN A 28 -16.56 -5.26 9.12
CA ASN A 28 -17.27 -6.53 9.13
C ASN A 28 -17.10 -7.30 7.81
N LEU A 29 -17.10 -6.62 6.66
CA LEU A 29 -16.87 -7.26 5.37
C LEU A 29 -15.44 -7.82 5.24
N PHE A 30 -14.44 -7.09 5.73
CA PHE A 30 -13.05 -7.55 5.77
C PHE A 30 -12.89 -8.79 6.66
N LEU A 31 -13.47 -8.78 7.87
CA LEU A 31 -13.45 -9.95 8.76
C LEU A 31 -14.14 -11.17 8.14
N LEU A 32 -15.26 -10.98 7.44
CA LEU A 32 -15.94 -12.05 6.71
C LEU A 32 -15.07 -12.62 5.58
N THR A 33 -14.37 -11.78 4.82
CA THR A 33 -13.46 -12.25 3.75
C THR A 33 -12.25 -13.01 4.31
N VAL A 34 -11.65 -12.54 5.40
CA VAL A 34 -10.54 -13.25 6.07
C VAL A 34 -11.02 -14.58 6.66
N PHE A 35 -12.23 -14.63 7.21
CA PHE A 35 -12.81 -15.88 7.72
C PHE A 35 -13.12 -16.87 6.60
N PHE A 36 -13.63 -16.40 5.46
CA PHE A 36 -13.89 -17.23 4.29
C PHE A 36 -12.59 -17.77 3.68
N LEU A 37 -11.56 -16.92 3.55
CA LEU A 37 -10.23 -17.32 3.09
C LEU A 37 -9.58 -18.33 4.04
N LYS A 38 -9.67 -18.13 5.37
CA LYS A 38 -9.23 -19.13 6.36
C LYS A 38 -9.99 -20.44 6.23
N LYS A 39 -11.30 -20.41 5.99
CA LYS A 39 -12.13 -21.62 5.83
C LYS A 39 -11.79 -22.39 4.55
N ILE A 40 -11.58 -21.68 3.44
CA ILE A 40 -11.11 -22.28 2.16
C ILE A 40 -9.72 -22.88 2.34
N TYR A 41 -8.80 -22.18 3.01
CA TYR A 41 -7.45 -22.65 3.24
C TYR A 41 -7.41 -23.87 4.18
N ALA A 42 -8.27 -23.90 5.20
CA ALA A 42 -8.43 -25.05 6.09
C ALA A 42 -9.00 -26.28 5.38
N HIS A 43 -9.92 -26.09 4.43
CA HIS A 43 -10.51 -27.20 3.65
C HIS A 43 -9.47 -27.87 2.75
N LYS A 44 -8.60 -27.10 2.09
CA LYS A 44 -7.47 -27.67 1.30
C LYS A 44 -6.48 -28.46 2.15
N LYS A 45 -6.28 -28.09 3.41
CA LYS A 45 -5.34 -28.76 4.32
C LYS A 45 -5.88 -30.10 4.88
N MET A 46 -7.19 -30.33 4.86
CA MET A 46 -7.78 -31.62 5.25
C MET A 46 -7.71 -32.67 4.12
N ASP A 47 -7.86 -32.27 2.86
CA ASP A 47 -7.78 -33.18 1.71
C ASP A 47 -6.36 -33.78 1.52
N GLU A 48 -5.31 -32.98 1.72
CA GLU A 48 -3.92 -33.45 1.58
C GLU A 48 -3.57 -34.54 2.61
N LYS A 49 -4.05 -34.39 3.85
CA LYS A 49 -3.85 -35.41 4.90
C LYS A 49 -4.59 -36.71 4.62
N GLN A 50 -5.80 -36.65 4.05
CA GLN A 50 -6.54 -37.85 3.66
C GLN A 50 -5.93 -38.54 2.43
N LEU A 51 -5.38 -37.77 1.49
CA LEU A 51 -4.71 -38.30 0.31
C LEU A 51 -3.42 -39.06 0.67
N ILE A 52 -2.61 -38.50 1.58
CA ILE A 52 -1.37 -39.13 2.09
C ILE A 52 -1.69 -40.38 2.94
N ALA A 53 -2.78 -40.36 3.72
CA ALA A 53 -3.20 -41.53 4.51
C ALA A 53 -3.72 -42.69 3.64
N THR A 54 -4.32 -42.38 2.48
CA THR A 54 -4.88 -43.38 1.56
C THR A 54 -3.78 -44.03 0.70
N THR A 55 -2.74 -43.28 0.32
CA THR A 55 -1.62 -43.81 -0.46
C THR A 55 -0.71 -44.74 0.36
N ARG A 56 -0.57 -44.51 1.68
CA ARG A 56 0.25 -45.36 2.57
C ARG A 56 -0.39 -46.71 2.92
N LYS A 57 -1.71 -46.87 2.76
CA LYS A 57 -2.45 -48.13 3.05
C LYS A 57 -2.59 -49.07 1.84
N LYS A 58 -2.33 -48.61 0.60
CA LYS A 58 -2.62 -49.38 -0.62
C LYS A 58 -1.43 -50.12 -1.25
N HIS A 59 -0.18 -49.89 -0.84
CA HIS A 59 0.98 -50.57 -1.43
C HIS A 59 2.08 -50.89 -0.39
N PRO A 60 2.12 -52.11 0.18
CA PRO A 60 3.34 -52.67 0.75
C PRO A 60 4.31 -53.10 -0.37
N PRO A 61 5.64 -53.08 -0.14
CA PRO A 61 6.61 -53.37 -1.18
C PRO A 61 6.62 -54.86 -1.50
N VAL A 62 6.27 -55.23 -2.73
CA VAL A 62 6.42 -56.59 -3.24
C VAL A 62 7.28 -56.50 -4.50
N HIS A 63 8.59 -56.65 -4.29
CA HIS A 63 9.52 -56.94 -5.36
C HIS A 63 10.37 -58.13 -4.95
N GLU A 64 9.78 -59.32 -4.98
CA GLU A 64 10.52 -60.53 -5.31
C GLU A 64 9.56 -61.71 -5.49
N ARG A 65 10.04 -62.66 -6.30
CA ARG A 65 9.60 -64.05 -6.44
C ARG A 65 8.61 -64.41 -7.58
N PHE A 66 9.26 -64.91 -8.65
CA PHE A 66 8.81 -65.86 -9.68
C PHE A 66 8.03 -65.23 -10.84
N ARG A 67 8.58 -64.88 -12.01
CA ARG A 67 9.71 -65.35 -12.87
C ARG A 67 9.68 -66.77 -13.44
N HIS A 68 8.74 -67.62 -13.07
CA HIS A 68 8.63 -68.94 -13.71
C HIS A 68 7.19 -69.37 -13.84
N LEU A 69 6.53 -68.89 -14.89
CA LEU A 69 5.46 -69.64 -15.56
C LEU A 69 5.40 -69.16 -17.02
N ILE A 70 6.37 -69.69 -17.75
CA ILE A 70 6.44 -69.78 -19.20
C ILE A 70 5.27 -70.67 -19.67
N ARG A 71 4.46 -70.21 -20.63
CA ARG A 71 4.17 -70.89 -21.91
C ARG A 71 3.04 -70.21 -22.69
N SER A 72 3.46 -69.59 -23.80
CA SER A 72 2.94 -69.60 -25.18
C SER A 72 1.43 -69.59 -25.51
N PRO A 73 1.05 -68.91 -26.62
CA PRO A 73 -0.31 -68.64 -27.05
C PRO A 73 -0.85 -69.71 -27.99
N THR A 74 -2.16 -69.96 -27.99
CA THR A 74 -2.88 -70.47 -29.17
C THR A 74 -4.39 -70.29 -29.02
N ALA A 75 -5.00 -69.70 -30.05
CA ALA A 75 -6.30 -70.04 -30.64
C ALA A 75 -7.58 -69.89 -29.77
N ALA A 76 -8.75 -69.50 -30.25
CA ALA A 76 -9.24 -69.00 -31.52
C ALA A 76 -10.75 -68.75 -31.34
N LYS A 77 -11.25 -67.71 -32.02
CA LYS A 77 -12.55 -67.64 -32.72
C LYS A 77 -13.87 -67.46 -31.94
N HIS A 78 -14.69 -66.60 -32.58
CA HIS A 78 -16.16 -66.43 -32.52
C HIS A 78 -16.67 -65.77 -31.24
N ALA A 79 -17.49 -64.71 -31.26
CA ALA A 79 -18.63 -64.41 -32.13
C ALA A 79 -19.01 -62.90 -32.06
N GLN A 80 -19.76 -62.41 -33.05
CA GLN A 80 -20.34 -61.06 -33.17
C GLN A 80 -21.80 -61.24 -33.63
N PRO A 81 -22.70 -60.24 -33.61
CA PRO A 81 -22.97 -59.11 -32.69
C PRO A 81 -24.35 -59.28 -32.00
N ASP A 82 -24.77 -58.35 -31.13
CA ASP A 82 -26.14 -57.84 -31.29
C ASP A 82 -26.33 -56.41 -30.75
N GLU A 83 -27.15 -55.72 -31.52
CA GLU A 83 -27.48 -54.30 -31.55
C GLU A 83 -28.67 -54.02 -30.60
N ARG A 84 -28.80 -52.76 -30.14
CA ARG A 84 -29.91 -52.14 -29.35
C ARG A 84 -29.59 -51.83 -27.89
N LEU A 85 -29.04 -50.63 -27.65
CA LEU A 85 -29.47 -49.78 -26.53
C LEU A 85 -29.03 -48.31 -26.74
N THR A 86 -29.41 -47.70 -27.85
CA THR A 86 -29.30 -46.24 -28.04
C THR A 86 -30.66 -45.60 -27.78
N PHE A 87 -30.99 -45.39 -26.51
CA PHE A 87 -32.18 -44.63 -26.10
C PHE A 87 -31.74 -43.28 -25.55
N ALA A 88 -32.02 -42.24 -26.34
CA ALA A 88 -32.24 -40.83 -26.00
C ALA A 88 -31.72 -40.31 -24.64
N ALA A 89 -30.62 -39.55 -24.69
CA ALA A 89 -30.20 -38.65 -23.60
C ALA A 89 -29.63 -37.33 -24.12
N THR A 90 -30.16 -36.79 -25.22
CA THR A 90 -29.89 -35.44 -25.69
C THR A 90 -31.23 -34.77 -25.88
N ASP A 91 -31.68 -34.00 -24.87
CA ASP A 91 -32.56 -32.82 -25.03
C ASP A 91 -33.17 -32.41 -23.69
N MET A 92 -32.37 -31.86 -22.77
CA MET A 92 -32.87 -30.95 -21.72
C MET A 92 -31.76 -30.00 -21.25
N VAL A 93 -31.18 -29.22 -22.17
CA VAL A 93 -30.42 -28.02 -21.74
C VAL A 93 -31.44 -26.94 -21.39
N THR A 94 -31.83 -26.92 -20.11
CA THR A 94 -32.85 -26.02 -19.56
C THR A 94 -32.46 -24.55 -19.79
N PRO A 95 -33.32 -23.69 -20.37
CA PRO A 95 -33.02 -22.28 -20.64
C PRO A 95 -32.64 -21.47 -19.38
N HIS A 96 -33.01 -21.96 -18.20
CA HIS A 96 -32.64 -21.39 -16.90
C HIS A 96 -31.12 -21.48 -16.61
N MET A 97 -30.43 -22.51 -17.13
CA MET A 97 -28.98 -22.69 -16.96
C MET A 97 -28.16 -21.69 -17.78
N LEU A 98 -28.68 -21.29 -18.95
CA LEU A 98 -28.09 -20.25 -19.80
C LEU A 98 -28.16 -18.86 -19.14
N LEU A 99 -29.30 -18.53 -18.52
CA LEU A 99 -29.47 -17.28 -17.78
C LEU A 99 -28.57 -17.22 -16.53
N TYR A 100 -28.40 -18.35 -15.84
CA TYR A 100 -27.52 -18.46 -14.68
C TYR A 100 -26.05 -18.27 -15.04
N ARG A 101 -25.57 -18.92 -16.12
CA ARG A 101 -24.21 -18.72 -16.65
C ARG A 101 -23.94 -17.28 -17.07
N LYS A 102 -24.87 -16.63 -17.78
CA LYS A 102 -24.74 -15.21 -18.16
C LYS A 102 -24.64 -14.30 -16.93
N ARG A 103 -25.47 -14.51 -15.92
CA ARG A 103 -25.42 -13.75 -14.66
C ARG A 103 -24.12 -13.98 -13.89
N MET A 104 -23.59 -15.20 -13.89
CA MET A 104 -22.30 -15.50 -13.28
C MET A 104 -21.14 -14.84 -14.02
N LEU A 105 -21.13 -14.88 -15.36
CA LEU A 105 -20.11 -14.24 -16.17
C LEU A 105 -20.15 -12.70 -16.03
N ILE A 106 -21.34 -12.09 -15.97
CA ILE A 106 -21.50 -10.65 -15.73
C ILE A 106 -20.98 -10.26 -14.34
N ARG A 107 -21.32 -11.04 -13.30
CA ARG A 107 -20.81 -10.78 -11.93
C ARG A 107 -19.30 -10.95 -11.84
N ALA A 108 -18.74 -11.98 -12.49
CA ALA A 108 -17.30 -12.19 -12.58
C ALA A 108 -16.60 -11.05 -13.34
N ALA A 109 -17.18 -10.59 -14.46
CA ALA A 109 -16.67 -9.45 -15.22
C ALA A 109 -16.72 -8.15 -14.41
N LEU A 110 -17.79 -7.89 -13.67
CA LEU A 110 -17.92 -6.72 -12.78
C LEU A 110 -16.92 -6.78 -11.61
N LEU A 111 -16.70 -7.96 -11.02
CA LEU A 111 -15.72 -8.16 -9.97
C LEU A 111 -14.29 -7.96 -10.50
N CYS A 112 -13.98 -8.50 -11.68
CA CYS A 112 -12.71 -8.26 -12.36
C CYS A 112 -12.52 -6.77 -12.69
N ALA A 113 -13.55 -6.08 -13.20
CA ALA A 113 -13.50 -4.65 -13.50
C ALA A 113 -13.26 -3.78 -12.24
N LEU A 114 -13.83 -4.17 -11.09
CA LEU A 114 -13.56 -3.52 -9.81
C LEU A 114 -12.13 -3.77 -9.32
N LEU A 115 -11.59 -4.98 -9.53
CA LEU A 115 -10.23 -5.36 -9.12
C LEU A 115 -9.14 -4.77 -10.04
N THR A 116 -9.48 -4.41 -11.28
CA THR A 116 -8.55 -3.80 -12.23
C THR A 116 -8.58 -2.28 -12.21
N CYS A 117 -9.33 -1.64 -11.30
CA CYS A 117 -9.34 -0.18 -11.20
C CYS A 117 -7.95 0.27 -10.71
N PRO A 118 -7.11 0.88 -11.57
CA PRO A 118 -5.83 1.38 -11.12
C PRO A 118 -6.15 2.45 -10.08
N SER A 119 -5.61 2.33 -8.86
CA SER A 119 -5.57 3.48 -7.99
C SER A 119 -4.68 4.50 -8.70
N LEU A 120 -5.32 5.52 -9.28
CA LEU A 120 -4.64 6.66 -9.89
C LEU A 120 -3.97 7.43 -8.76
N VAL A 121 -2.78 6.99 -8.36
CA VAL A 121 -1.92 7.81 -7.52
C VAL A 121 -1.27 8.82 -8.44
N TYR A 122 -1.98 9.92 -8.68
CA TYR A 122 -1.57 10.96 -9.59
C TYR A 122 -0.54 11.85 -8.90
N ALA A 123 0.71 11.82 -9.38
CA ALA A 123 1.65 12.91 -9.13
C ALA A 123 1.20 14.10 -9.98
N TRP A 124 1.31 15.31 -9.43
CA TRP A 124 0.95 16.52 -10.17
C TRP A 124 2.19 17.40 -10.37
N PRO A 125 2.36 17.98 -11.58
CA PRO A 125 3.48 18.85 -11.87
C PRO A 125 3.24 20.26 -11.31
N GLY A 126 4.32 20.89 -10.85
CA GLY A 126 4.32 22.27 -10.39
C GLY A 126 5.70 22.90 -10.40
N VAL A 127 5.71 24.22 -10.25
CA VAL A 127 6.92 25.04 -10.19
C VAL A 127 7.15 25.50 -8.76
N VAL A 128 8.36 25.28 -8.24
CA VAL A 128 8.74 25.77 -6.91
C VAL A 128 8.83 27.29 -6.92
N LEU A 129 8.08 27.95 -6.05
CA LEU A 129 8.09 29.41 -5.88
C LEU A 129 9.00 29.87 -4.74
N ARG A 130 9.05 29.07 -3.67
CA ARG A 130 9.83 29.40 -2.46
C ARG A 130 10.12 28.14 -1.65
N VAL A 131 11.34 28.03 -1.15
CA VAL A 131 11.74 27.09 -0.10
C VAL A 131 11.78 27.85 1.23
N HIS A 132 10.99 27.40 2.21
CA HIS A 132 10.85 28.08 3.51
C HIS A 132 11.90 27.59 4.51
N ASP A 133 12.04 26.27 4.62
CA ASP A 133 12.97 25.56 5.50
C ASP A 133 13.46 24.28 4.80
N GLY A 134 14.08 23.34 5.53
CA GLY A 134 14.62 22.09 4.96
C GLY A 134 13.59 21.03 4.59
N ASP A 135 12.29 21.24 4.82
CA ASP A 135 11.26 20.27 4.44
C ASP A 135 9.95 20.88 3.90
N THR A 136 9.86 22.20 3.82
CA THR A 136 8.64 22.92 3.42
C THR A 136 8.90 23.87 2.24
N LEU A 137 8.08 23.72 1.21
CA LEU A 137 8.11 24.48 -0.04
C LEU A 137 6.73 25.05 -0.38
N THR A 138 6.72 26.12 -1.18
CA THR A 138 5.53 26.64 -1.86
C THR A 138 5.64 26.38 -3.35
N VAL A 139 4.60 25.76 -3.91
CA VAL A 139 4.56 25.28 -5.30
C VAL A 139 3.36 25.86 -5.99
N ARG A 140 3.56 26.35 -7.22
CA ARG A 140 2.46 26.67 -8.13
C ARG A 140 2.15 25.46 -8.98
N ARG A 141 0.94 24.94 -8.86
CA ARG A 141 0.44 23.87 -9.72
C ARG A 141 0.29 24.37 -11.15
N THR A 142 0.32 23.45 -12.10
CA THR A 142 -0.01 23.76 -13.50
C THR A 142 -1.43 24.30 -13.67
N SER A 143 -2.36 23.99 -12.74
CA SER A 143 -3.70 24.59 -12.68
C SER A 143 -3.72 26.08 -12.31
N GLY A 144 -2.61 26.63 -11.79
CA GLY A 144 -2.49 28.01 -11.29
C GLY A 144 -2.55 28.13 -9.76
N ASP A 145 -3.04 27.11 -9.05
CA ASP A 145 -3.16 27.12 -7.60
C ASP A 145 -1.79 27.14 -6.92
N VAL A 146 -1.65 27.95 -5.87
CA VAL A 146 -0.45 27.99 -5.03
C VAL A 146 -0.69 27.20 -3.75
N VAL A 147 0.12 26.17 -3.52
CA VAL A 147 -0.02 25.26 -2.37
C VAL A 147 1.29 25.17 -1.59
N LYS A 148 1.18 24.98 -0.27
CA LYS A 148 2.32 24.60 0.58
C LYS A 148 2.47 23.08 0.58
N VAL A 149 3.68 22.62 0.37
CA VAL A 149 4.06 21.21 0.36
C VAL A 149 5.07 20.98 1.48
N ARG A 150 4.83 19.96 2.31
CA ARG A 150 5.80 19.42 3.26
C ARG A 150 6.29 18.07 2.75
N LEU A 151 7.60 17.83 2.83
CA LEU A 151 8.19 16.56 2.44
C LEU A 151 7.65 15.43 3.34
N TYR A 152 7.08 14.41 2.71
CA TYR A 152 6.60 13.20 3.38
C TYR A 152 7.73 12.43 4.06
N GLY A 153 7.51 12.01 5.30
CA GLY A 153 8.38 11.08 6.03
C GLY A 153 9.76 11.62 6.42
N VAL A 154 10.03 12.89 6.18
CA VAL A 154 11.30 13.57 6.47
C VAL A 154 11.03 14.73 7.44
N ASP A 155 11.96 14.97 8.36
CA ASP A 155 11.96 16.11 9.29
C ASP A 155 13.34 16.76 9.26
N ALA A 156 13.41 18.02 8.81
CA ALA A 156 14.65 18.80 8.77
C ALA A 156 14.78 19.67 10.03
N PRO A 157 16.00 20.10 10.41
CA PRO A 157 16.16 21.03 11.52
C PRO A 157 15.39 22.33 11.27
N GLU A 158 14.78 22.85 12.33
CA GLU A 158 14.07 24.13 12.29
C GLU A 158 15.06 25.26 11.99
N LEU A 159 14.62 26.38 11.39
CA LEU A 159 15.56 27.46 11.00
C LEU A 159 16.37 28.04 12.15
N ALA A 160 15.84 28.01 13.37
CA ALA A 160 16.51 28.48 14.58
C ALA A 160 17.37 27.39 15.25
N GLN A 161 17.29 26.14 14.77
CA GLN A 161 18.09 25.02 15.25
C GLN A 161 19.43 24.98 14.49
N PRO A 162 20.53 24.56 15.13
CA PRO A 162 21.79 24.29 14.43
C PRO A 162 21.58 23.38 13.23
N GLY A 163 22.08 23.78 12.06
CA GLY A 163 21.93 23.04 10.80
C GLY A 163 20.65 23.37 10.00
N GLY A 164 19.72 24.15 10.56
CA GLY A 164 18.48 24.53 9.88
C GLY A 164 18.69 25.36 8.61
N PRO A 165 19.49 26.46 8.66
CA PRO A 165 19.82 27.22 7.47
C PRO A 165 20.50 26.39 6.38
N GLU A 166 21.43 25.50 6.74
CA GLU A 166 22.16 24.62 5.84
C GLU A 166 21.22 23.63 5.15
N ALA A 167 20.29 23.01 5.90
CA ALA A 167 19.30 22.11 5.33
C ALA A 167 18.36 22.83 4.34
N ARG A 168 17.90 24.04 4.68
CA ARG A 168 17.10 24.88 3.78
C ARG A 168 17.87 25.24 2.51
N ASP A 169 19.13 25.64 2.65
CA ASP A 169 19.93 26.12 1.53
C ASP A 169 20.29 24.96 0.59
N TYR A 170 20.55 23.77 1.12
CA TYR A 170 20.70 22.54 0.33
C TYR A 170 19.42 22.20 -0.46
N LEU A 171 18.24 22.27 0.18
CA LEU A 171 16.97 22.05 -0.51
C LEU A 171 16.73 23.12 -1.59
N ARG A 172 17.07 24.38 -1.32
CA ARG A 172 16.94 25.48 -2.28
C ARG A 172 17.85 25.28 -3.48
N GLU A 173 19.11 24.90 -3.26
CA GLU A 173 20.09 24.64 -4.32
C GLU A 173 19.63 23.48 -5.21
N MET A 174 19.12 22.40 -4.61
CA MET A 174 18.58 21.25 -5.33
C MET A 174 17.38 21.62 -6.21
N LEU A 175 16.62 22.65 -5.83
CA LEU A 175 15.38 23.07 -6.49
C LEU A 175 15.53 24.43 -7.20
N ALA A 176 16.75 24.85 -7.53
CA ALA A 176 17.09 26.21 -7.95
C ALA A 176 16.07 26.87 -8.92
N ASP A 177 15.81 28.15 -8.66
CA ASP A 177 14.86 29.11 -9.27
C ASP A 177 14.00 28.59 -10.44
N GLY A 178 12.92 27.91 -10.08
CA GLY A 178 11.88 27.48 -11.03
C GLY A 178 11.93 26.02 -11.41
N GLY A 179 12.69 25.19 -10.67
CA GLY A 179 12.69 23.75 -10.80
C GLY A 179 11.26 23.20 -10.91
N THR A 180 10.96 22.57 -12.05
CA THR A 180 9.70 21.84 -12.24
C THR A 180 9.82 20.55 -11.44
N ILE A 181 8.81 20.31 -10.61
CA ILE A 181 8.73 19.14 -9.74
C ILE A 181 7.42 18.40 -9.97
N ASP A 182 7.45 17.10 -9.71
CA ASP A 182 6.25 16.28 -9.60
C ASP A 182 6.01 15.94 -8.13
N VAL A 183 4.82 16.29 -7.64
CA VAL A 183 4.44 16.05 -6.25
C VAL A 183 3.41 14.93 -6.20
N ARG A 184 3.81 13.81 -5.59
CA ARG A 184 2.89 12.74 -5.22
C ARG A 184 2.34 13.01 -3.85
N THR A 185 1.04 13.32 -3.78
CA THR A 185 0.35 13.57 -2.51
C THR A 185 0.19 12.28 -1.72
N MET A 186 0.65 12.30 -0.46
CA MET A 186 0.57 11.18 0.47
C MET A 186 -0.48 11.44 1.54
N ASP A 187 -0.60 12.69 2.01
CA ASP A 187 -1.58 13.11 3.01
C ASP A 187 -1.81 14.64 2.95
N THR A 188 -2.70 15.15 3.78
CA THR A 188 -2.85 16.58 4.08
C THR A 188 -2.77 16.78 5.59
N ASP A 189 -1.83 17.61 6.06
CA ASP A 189 -1.65 17.80 7.49
C ASP A 189 -2.73 18.70 8.12
N ARG A 190 -2.73 18.79 9.45
CA ARG A 190 -3.68 19.62 10.22
C ARG A 190 -3.63 21.12 9.90
N TYR A 191 -2.56 21.59 9.26
CA TYR A 191 -2.37 22.98 8.87
C TYR A 191 -2.82 23.23 7.41
N GLY A 192 -3.34 22.20 6.75
CA GLY A 192 -3.76 22.27 5.35
C GLY A 192 -2.60 22.22 4.35
N ARG A 193 -1.39 21.81 4.77
CA ARG A 193 -0.27 21.59 3.85
C ARG A 193 -0.43 20.23 3.19
N VAL A 194 -0.09 20.16 1.90
CA VAL A 194 0.07 18.88 1.22
C VAL A 194 1.30 18.18 1.77
N VAL A 195 1.17 16.96 2.25
CA VAL A 195 2.30 16.10 2.60
C VAL A 195 2.60 15.21 1.41
N GLY A 196 3.80 15.32 0.83
CA GLY A 196 4.08 14.71 -0.46
C GLY A 196 5.50 14.20 -0.64
N ARG A 197 5.64 13.21 -1.52
CA ARG A 197 6.92 12.86 -2.12
C ARG A 197 7.16 13.79 -3.30
N VAL A 198 8.34 14.38 -3.35
CA VAL A 198 8.70 15.38 -4.36
C VAL A 198 9.79 14.80 -5.24
N GLN A 199 9.54 14.86 -6.54
CA GLN A 199 10.47 14.42 -7.56
C GLN A 199 10.94 15.65 -8.35
N HIS A 200 12.24 15.81 -8.55
CA HIS A 200 12.82 16.82 -9.45
C HIS A 200 13.63 16.11 -10.53
N GLY A 201 13.05 15.96 -11.73
CA GLY A 201 13.60 15.06 -12.75
C GLY A 201 13.69 13.62 -12.24
N ASP A 202 14.87 13.03 -12.25
CA ASP A 202 15.10 11.66 -11.73
C ASP A 202 15.47 11.63 -10.23
N VAL A 203 15.50 12.79 -9.56
CA VAL A 203 15.87 12.89 -8.14
C VAL A 203 14.64 12.84 -7.23
N ASP A 204 14.60 11.85 -6.33
CA ASP A 204 13.70 11.86 -5.17
C ASP A 204 14.26 12.83 -4.12
N VAL A 205 13.64 14.01 -4.01
CA VAL A 205 14.08 15.10 -3.14
C VAL A 205 14.06 14.67 -1.67
N ASN A 206 13.05 13.90 -1.25
CA ASN A 206 12.96 13.41 0.12
C ASN A 206 14.16 12.51 0.44
N ALA A 207 14.50 11.58 -0.45
CA ALA A 207 15.65 10.70 -0.28
C ALA A 207 16.98 11.47 -0.32
N ALA A 208 17.11 12.46 -1.21
CA ALA A 208 18.31 13.26 -1.38
C ALA A 208 18.62 14.12 -0.13
N MET A 209 17.59 14.65 0.54
CA MET A 209 17.76 15.35 1.83
C MET A 209 18.35 14.43 2.91
N LEU A 210 17.90 13.17 2.94
CA LEU A 210 18.40 12.17 3.90
C LEU A 210 19.83 11.72 3.57
N ASP A 211 20.13 11.44 2.30
CA ASP A 211 21.45 10.96 1.87
C ASP A 211 22.56 12.01 2.05
N ALA A 212 22.19 13.29 1.93
CA ALA A 212 23.07 14.42 2.23
C ALA A 212 23.25 14.69 3.73
N GLY A 213 22.48 13.99 4.58
CA GLY A 213 22.50 14.21 6.02
C GLY A 213 21.92 15.57 6.43
N GLN A 214 20.94 16.08 5.69
CA GLN A 214 20.29 17.37 5.95
C GLN A 214 18.93 17.23 6.66
N ALA A 215 18.50 15.99 6.91
CA ALA A 215 17.25 15.70 7.60
C ALA A 215 17.26 14.28 8.21
N TRP A 216 16.23 13.99 9.00
CA TRP A 216 15.97 12.66 9.57
C TRP A 216 14.73 12.04 8.94
N VAL A 217 14.68 10.70 8.93
CA VAL A 217 13.40 10.00 8.77
C VAL A 217 12.54 10.30 9.98
N TYR A 218 11.30 10.74 9.75
CA TYR A 218 10.36 11.05 10.82
C TYR A 218 9.48 9.84 11.14
N PRO A 219 9.72 9.07 12.23
CA PRO A 219 9.05 7.78 12.43
C PRO A 219 7.54 7.90 12.61
N GLN A 220 7.06 9.03 13.13
CA GLN A 220 5.63 9.28 13.33
C GLN A 220 4.87 9.41 12.00
N TYR A 221 5.51 9.93 10.96
CA TYR A 221 4.86 10.26 9.69
C TYR A 221 5.38 9.43 8.50
N CYS A 222 6.40 8.61 8.70
CA CYS A 222 6.86 7.65 7.70
C CYS A 222 6.24 6.26 7.97
N GLN A 223 5.00 6.06 7.51
CA GLN A 223 4.19 4.86 7.80
C GLN A 223 4.22 3.80 6.68
N ALA A 224 4.63 4.18 5.47
CA ALA A 224 4.69 3.26 4.33
C ALA A 224 5.93 2.35 4.42
N ILE A 225 5.77 1.03 4.27
CA ILE A 225 6.90 0.07 4.29
C ILE A 225 8.00 0.53 3.31
N PHE A 226 7.62 0.82 2.08
CA PHE A 226 8.44 1.51 1.10
C PHE A 226 7.84 2.90 0.82
N PRO A 227 8.64 3.98 0.87
CA PRO A 227 10.10 4.01 0.92
C PRO A 227 10.73 4.10 2.33
N CYS A 228 9.95 4.08 3.42
CA CYS A 228 10.48 4.45 4.75
C CYS A 228 11.60 3.54 5.28
N VAL A 229 11.51 2.23 5.05
CA VAL A 229 12.58 1.30 5.48
C VAL A 229 13.90 1.60 4.77
N GLU A 230 13.84 1.90 3.47
CA GLU A 230 15.01 2.28 2.67
C GLU A 230 15.62 3.59 3.16
N TRP A 231 14.76 4.58 3.43
CA TRP A 231 15.18 5.88 3.93
C TRP A 231 15.88 5.82 5.29
N VAL A 232 15.53 4.87 6.16
CA VAL A 232 16.27 4.63 7.41
C VAL A 232 17.71 4.18 7.09
N VAL A 233 17.88 3.26 6.14
CA VAL A 233 19.21 2.80 5.70
C VAL A 233 20.01 3.95 5.09
N VAL A 234 19.38 4.79 4.26
CA VAL A 234 20.01 5.99 3.68
C VAL A 234 20.50 6.94 4.78
N THR A 235 19.68 7.20 5.79
CA THR A 235 20.05 8.09 6.91
C THR A 235 21.23 7.53 7.71
N ILE A 236 21.23 6.22 7.99
CA ILE A 236 22.35 5.56 8.67
C ILE A 236 23.63 5.68 7.85
N ARG A 237 23.56 5.51 6.52
CA ARG A 237 24.71 5.66 5.63
C ARG A 237 25.26 7.09 5.66
N ALA A 238 24.39 8.10 5.62
CA ALA A 238 24.78 9.50 5.72
C ALA A 238 25.47 9.80 7.06
N ALA A 239 24.96 9.23 8.15
CA ALA A 239 25.55 9.36 9.49
C ALA A 239 26.93 8.71 9.59
N LEU A 240 27.08 7.47 9.11
CA LEU A 240 28.38 6.76 9.09
C LEU A 240 29.40 7.48 8.21
N ALA A 241 28.96 8.13 7.14
CA ALA A 241 29.79 8.95 6.26
C ALA A 241 30.00 10.38 6.77
N GLN A 242 29.50 10.74 7.95
CA GLN A 242 29.62 12.07 8.56
C GLN A 242 29.19 13.21 7.62
N ARG A 243 28.11 13.01 6.86
CA ARG A 243 27.61 14.01 5.91
C ARG A 243 26.70 15.03 6.60
N GLY A 244 26.70 16.27 6.11
CA GLY A 244 25.78 17.32 6.56
C GLY A 244 25.80 17.47 8.08
N LEU A 245 24.63 17.36 8.71
CA LEU A 245 24.42 17.49 10.16
C LEU A 245 25.29 16.51 10.97
N TRP A 246 25.58 15.33 10.42
CA TRP A 246 26.35 14.28 11.08
C TRP A 246 27.85 14.58 11.18
N ALA A 247 28.35 15.57 10.43
CA ALA A 247 29.74 16.03 10.53
C ALA A 247 30.04 16.63 11.91
N ALA A 248 29.03 17.20 12.57
CA ALA A 248 29.16 17.80 13.90
C ALA A 248 29.04 16.77 15.05
N GLY A 249 29.02 15.47 14.76
CA GLY A 249 28.89 14.40 15.75
C GLY A 249 27.45 13.90 15.88
N MET A 250 26.83 14.10 17.04
CA MET A 250 25.45 13.68 17.31
C MET A 250 24.49 14.88 17.31
N PRO A 251 24.03 15.36 16.14
CA PRO A 251 23.08 16.45 16.06
C PRO A 251 21.75 16.05 16.73
N GLN A 252 21.15 16.99 17.44
CA GLN A 252 19.82 16.80 18.02
C GLN A 252 18.76 16.75 16.92
N PRO A 253 17.82 15.79 16.94
CA PRO A 253 16.75 15.76 15.94
C PRO A 253 15.66 16.80 16.22
N PRO A 254 14.88 17.24 15.21
CA PRO A 254 14.02 18.41 15.32
C PRO A 254 12.83 18.20 16.26
N TRP A 255 12.31 16.97 16.37
CA TRP A 255 11.21 16.66 17.30
C TRP A 255 11.63 16.75 18.78
N ASP A 256 12.91 16.51 19.08
CA ASP A 256 13.46 16.66 20.43
C ASP A 256 13.69 18.14 20.75
N TRP A 257 14.30 18.89 19.81
CA TRP A 257 14.45 20.34 19.92
C TRP A 257 13.10 21.05 20.13
N ARG A 258 12.09 20.70 19.33
CA ARG A 258 10.72 21.23 19.47
C ARG A 258 10.09 20.90 20.83
N ARG A 259 10.44 19.77 21.45
CA ARG A 259 9.91 19.38 22.78
C ARG A 259 10.54 20.21 23.88
N GLU A 260 11.84 20.44 23.81
CA GLU A 260 12.57 21.28 24.77
C GLU A 260 12.10 22.73 24.72
N GLN A 261 11.91 23.30 23.52
CA GLN A 261 11.39 24.66 23.37
C GLN A 261 9.99 24.82 23.99
N ARG A 262 9.10 23.83 23.81
CA ARG A 262 7.76 23.87 24.42
C ARG A 262 7.81 23.78 25.94
N ALA A 263 8.74 23.02 26.50
CA ALA A 263 8.92 22.92 27.95
C ALA A 263 9.44 24.26 28.51
N ALA A 264 10.48 24.83 27.89
CA ALA A 264 11.05 26.11 28.31
C ALA A 264 10.03 27.26 28.25
N HIS A 265 9.15 27.29 27.25
CA HIS A 265 8.07 28.26 27.18
C HIS A 265 7.01 28.07 28.27
N ALA A 266 6.69 26.83 28.65
CA ALA A 266 5.71 26.55 29.70
C ALA A 266 6.23 26.91 31.10
N ASP A 267 7.55 26.82 31.34
CA ASP A 267 8.18 27.19 32.61
C ASP A 267 8.35 28.72 32.76
N ALA A 268 8.22 29.46 31.66
CA ALA A 268 8.37 30.92 31.62
C ALA A 268 7.03 31.69 31.79
N GLU A 269 5.90 30.98 31.80
CA GLU A 269 4.53 31.52 31.94
C GLU A 269 3.97 31.29 33.35
#